data_AF-U4V008-F1
#
_entry.id   AF-U4V008-F1
#
_cell.length_a   1.000
_cell.length_b   1.000
_cell.length_c   1.000
_cell.angle_alpha   90.00
_cell.angle_beta   90.00
_cell.angle_gamma   90.00
#
_symmetry.space_group_name_H-M   'P 1'
#
loop_
_entity.id
_entity.type
_entity.pdbx_description
1 polymer ?
#
loop_
_entity_poly.entity_id
_entity_poly.type
_entity_poly.pdbx_seq_one_letter_code
_entity_poly.pdbx_strand_id
1 'polypeptide(L)'
;MYAEDIEGSKAYAHALQNINLLTEDEEAQICQGLDKIRIEWDNTEFVTLSEDEDIHSSNERRLKELIGEPATKLHVGRSRNDQVVTDMKLWMKTNLAVLRKAVEELIHVIVKRALQEIDVIMPGYTHLQRAQPVRWSHYLLR
;
A
#
# COMPACT_ATOMS: atom_id res chain seq x y z
N MET A 1 -4.12 3.84 5.26
CA MET A 1 -4.54 2.71 4.40
C MET A 1 -5.97 2.93 3.90
N TYR A 2 -6.40 4.19 3.66
CA TYR A 2 -7.78 4.45 3.22
C TYR A 2 -8.03 3.86 1.83
N ALA A 3 -7.03 3.93 0.94
CA ALA A 3 -7.11 3.41 -0.40
C ALA A 3 -7.27 1.89 -0.39
N GLU A 4 -6.50 1.19 0.44
CA GLU A 4 -6.59 -0.26 0.57
C GLU A 4 -7.92 -0.72 1.17
N ASP A 5 -8.40 -0.02 2.21
CA ASP A 5 -9.71 -0.31 2.81
C ASP A 5 -10.86 -0.09 1.81
N ILE A 6 -10.80 0.97 1.02
CA ILE A 6 -11.78 1.26 -0.04
C ILE A 6 -11.77 0.16 -1.10
N GLU A 7 -10.59 -0.21 -1.63
CA GLU A 7 -10.48 -1.27 -2.64
C GLU A 7 -10.92 -2.63 -2.09
N GLY A 8 -10.52 -2.96 -0.87
CA GLY A 8 -10.95 -4.17 -0.17
C GLY A 8 -12.47 -4.19 0.03
N SER A 9 -13.06 -3.05 0.37
CA SER A 9 -14.51 -2.89 0.54
C SER A 9 -15.29 -3.00 -0.78
N LYS A 10 -14.79 -2.46 -1.89
CA LYS A 10 -15.39 -2.67 -3.22
C LYS A 10 -15.38 -4.15 -3.61
N ALA A 11 -14.23 -4.82 -3.44
CA ALA A 11 -14.11 -6.25 -3.69
C ALA A 11 -15.09 -7.07 -2.83
N TYR A 12 -15.26 -6.69 -1.56
CA TYR A 12 -16.21 -7.35 -0.67
C TYR A 12 -17.68 -7.08 -1.07
N ALA A 13 -18.02 -5.86 -1.50
CA ALA A 13 -19.35 -5.54 -2.02
C ALA A 13 -19.72 -6.41 -3.24
N HIS A 14 -18.80 -6.55 -4.20
CA HIS A 14 -18.97 -7.48 -5.32
C HIS A 14 -19.17 -8.93 -4.85
N ALA A 15 -18.42 -9.39 -3.84
CA ALA A 15 -18.58 -10.73 -3.29
C ALA A 15 -19.96 -10.94 -2.64
N LEU A 16 -20.47 -9.95 -1.90
CA LEU A 16 -21.80 -9.98 -1.30
C LEU A 16 -22.92 -10.00 -2.35
N GLN A 17 -22.77 -9.24 -3.44
CA GLN A 17 -23.71 -9.26 -4.57
C GLN A 17 -23.73 -10.64 -5.24
N ASN A 18 -22.56 -11.25 -5.47
CA ASN A 18 -22.46 -12.59 -6.06
C ASN A 18 -23.17 -13.68 -5.25
N ILE A 19 -23.32 -13.50 -3.93
CA ILE A 19 -24.06 -14.41 -3.04
C ILE A 19 -25.48 -13.92 -2.71
N ASN A 20 -25.98 -12.92 -3.44
CA ASN A 20 -27.32 -12.33 -3.31
C ASN A 20 -27.62 -11.70 -1.93
N LEU A 21 -26.59 -11.24 -1.21
CA LEU A 21 -26.76 -10.43 0.00
C LEU A 21 -26.87 -8.92 -0.31
N LEU A 22 -26.45 -8.51 -1.50
CA LEU A 22 -26.69 -7.19 -2.08
C LEU A 22 -27.39 -7.36 -3.43
N THR A 23 -28.24 -6.39 -3.79
CA THR A 23 -28.70 -6.25 -5.18
C THR A 23 -27.64 -5.60 -6.04
N GLU A 24 -27.77 -5.67 -7.37
CA GLU A 24 -26.89 -4.94 -8.31
C GLU A 24 -26.93 -3.42 -8.08
N ASP A 25 -28.10 -2.87 -7.77
CA ASP A 25 -28.24 -1.44 -7.47
C ASP A 25 -27.54 -1.06 -6.16
N GLU A 26 -27.66 -1.89 -5.11
CA GLU A 26 -27.00 -1.65 -3.83
C GLU A 26 -25.48 -1.74 -3.95
N GLU A 27 -24.96 -2.72 -4.68
CA GLU A 27 -23.53 -2.88 -4.95
C GLU A 27 -23.00 -1.69 -5.77
N ALA A 28 -23.69 -1.28 -6.82
CA ALA A 28 -23.33 -0.11 -7.61
C ALA A 28 -23.31 1.18 -6.75
N GLN A 29 -24.30 1.39 -5.88
CA GLN A 29 -24.35 2.53 -4.97
C GLN A 29 -23.18 2.53 -3.98
N ILE A 30 -22.85 1.36 -3.41
CA ILE A 30 -21.69 1.21 -2.51
C ILE A 30 -20.39 1.53 -3.25
N CYS A 31 -20.16 0.93 -4.42
CA CYS A 31 -18.93 1.16 -5.16
C CYS A 31 -18.77 2.63 -5.59
N GLN A 32 -19.84 3.27 -6.08
CA GLN A 32 -19.83 4.69 -6.43
C GLN A 32 -19.64 5.59 -5.20
N GLY A 33 -20.24 5.25 -4.06
CA GLY A 33 -20.03 5.96 -2.80
C GLY A 33 -18.59 5.88 -2.33
N LEU A 34 -17.98 4.69 -2.37
CA LEU A 34 -16.58 4.46 -2.05
C LEU A 34 -15.62 5.21 -2.99
N ASP A 35 -15.96 5.32 -4.28
CA ASP A 35 -15.19 6.13 -5.24
C ASP A 35 -15.22 7.64 -4.90
N LYS A 36 -16.37 8.15 -4.43
CA LYS A 36 -16.46 9.54 -3.95
C LYS A 36 -15.61 9.76 -2.70
N ILE A 37 -15.66 8.83 -1.75
CA ILE A 37 -14.84 8.88 -0.52
C ILE A 37 -13.35 8.88 -0.86
N ARG A 38 -12.95 8.07 -1.85
CA ARG A 38 -11.57 8.06 -2.34
C ARG A 38 -11.14 9.44 -2.87
N ILE A 39 -11.98 10.07 -3.67
CA ILE A 39 -11.72 11.43 -4.18
C ILE A 39 -11.59 12.43 -3.02
N GLU A 40 -12.46 12.34 -2.01
CA GLU A 40 -12.38 13.19 -0.81
C GLU A 40 -11.04 12.99 -0.06
N TRP A 41 -10.58 11.74 0.09
CA TRP A 41 -9.27 11.46 0.69
C TRP A 41 -8.11 11.98 -0.16
N ASP A 42 -8.12 11.71 -1.46
CA ASP A 42 -7.05 12.08 -2.39
C ASP A 42 -6.90 13.62 -2.49
N ASN A 43 -8.02 14.35 -2.40
CA ASN A 43 -8.03 15.82 -2.43
C ASN A 43 -7.84 16.47 -1.04
N THR A 44 -7.67 15.69 0.03
CA THR A 44 -7.60 16.21 1.42
C THR A 44 -8.87 16.96 1.85
N GLU A 45 -10.02 16.57 1.29
CA GLU A 45 -11.35 17.11 1.61
C GLU A 45 -12.11 16.25 2.62
N PHE A 46 -11.68 15.00 2.83
CA PHE A 46 -12.28 14.10 3.81
C PHE A 46 -12.13 14.64 5.23
N VAL A 47 -13.24 14.75 5.95
CA VAL A 47 -13.26 15.22 7.34
C VAL A 47 -13.37 14.02 8.30
N THR A 48 -12.28 13.76 9.01
CA THR A 48 -12.26 12.81 10.14
C THR A 48 -12.90 13.44 11.37
N LEU A 49 -13.75 12.69 12.07
CA LEU A 49 -14.40 13.13 13.30
C LEU A 49 -13.70 12.52 14.52
N SER A 50 -13.86 13.14 15.69
CA SER A 50 -13.31 12.61 16.94
C SER A 50 -13.91 11.27 17.37
N GLU A 51 -15.09 10.94 16.82
CA GLU A 51 -15.82 9.70 17.05
C GLU A 51 -15.35 8.56 16.13
N ASP A 52 -14.54 8.87 15.10
CA ASP A 52 -13.95 7.87 14.24
C ASP A 52 -12.77 7.21 14.97
N GLU A 53 -12.93 5.95 15.37
CA GLU A 53 -11.90 5.16 16.07
C GLU A 53 -10.72 4.81 15.16
N ASP A 54 -11.03 4.47 13.90
CA ASP A 54 -10.04 4.07 12.90
C ASP A 54 -10.45 4.51 11.48
N ILE A 55 -9.63 4.14 10.50
CA ILE A 55 -9.90 4.49 9.10
C ILE A 55 -11.17 3.79 8.58
N HIS A 56 -11.44 2.59 9.08
CA HIS A 56 -12.56 1.79 8.63
C HIS A 56 -13.88 2.39 9.13
N SER A 57 -13.94 2.79 10.40
CA SER A 57 -15.09 3.51 10.96
C SER A 57 -15.31 4.85 10.26
N SER A 58 -14.23 5.55 9.91
CA SER A 58 -14.30 6.80 9.13
C SER A 58 -14.98 6.56 7.77
N ASN A 59 -14.51 5.57 7.02
CA ASN A 59 -15.02 5.25 5.69
C ASN A 59 -16.46 4.72 5.75
N GLU A 60 -16.80 3.87 6.72
CA GLU A 60 -18.15 3.35 6.92
C GLU A 60 -19.15 4.46 7.26
N ARG A 61 -18.78 5.35 8.19
CA ARG A 61 -19.59 6.52 8.54
C ARG A 61 -19.84 7.37 7.31
N ARG A 62 -18.78 7.73 6.59
CA ARG A 62 -18.89 8.58 5.41
C ARG A 62 -19.72 7.93 4.30
N LEU A 63 -19.58 6.62 4.11
CA LEU A 63 -20.39 5.89 3.13
C LEU A 63 -21.87 5.94 3.50
N LYS A 64 -22.20 5.74 4.78
CA LYS A 64 -23.57 5.85 5.27
C LYS A 64 -24.14 7.26 5.07
N GLU A 65 -23.35 8.32 5.26
CA GLU A 65 -23.77 9.69 4.97
C GLU A 65 -24.08 9.93 3.49
N LEU A 66 -23.35 9.27 2.58
CA LEU A 66 -23.47 9.46 1.14
C LEU A 66 -24.63 8.67 0.52
N ILE A 67 -24.87 7.43 0.97
CA ILE A 67 -25.83 6.52 0.31
C ILE A 67 -26.92 6.00 1.24
N GLY A 68 -26.83 6.23 2.54
CA GLY A 68 -27.84 5.80 3.51
C GLY A 68 -27.77 4.30 3.84
N GLU A 69 -28.94 3.67 3.95
CA GLU A 69 -29.12 2.29 4.43
C GLU A 69 -28.28 1.22 3.70
N PRO A 70 -28.09 1.25 2.37
CA PRO A 70 -27.27 0.26 1.67
C PRO A 70 -25.84 0.11 2.23
N ALA A 71 -25.26 1.20 2.75
CA ALA A 71 -23.93 1.18 3.37
C ALA A 71 -23.82 0.19 4.54
N THR A 72 -24.90 -0.02 5.30
CA THR A 72 -24.91 -0.89 6.48
C THR A 72 -24.73 -2.36 6.14
N LYS A 73 -25.07 -2.75 4.91
CA LYS A 73 -24.97 -4.14 4.43
C LYS A 73 -23.55 -4.56 4.06
N LEU A 74 -22.65 -3.59 3.84
CA LEU A 74 -21.27 -3.84 3.42
C LEU A 74 -20.46 -4.66 4.45
N HIS A 75 -20.86 -4.64 5.73
CA HIS A 75 -20.16 -5.35 6.81
C HIS A 75 -20.72 -6.73 7.14
N VAL A 76 -21.76 -7.19 6.42
CA VAL A 76 -22.36 -8.50 6.69
C VAL A 76 -21.30 -9.59 6.49
N GLY A 77 -21.03 -10.35 7.56
CA GLY A 77 -20.08 -11.46 7.55
C GLY A 77 -18.59 -11.08 7.58
N ARG A 78 -18.25 -9.79 7.71
CA ARG A 78 -16.87 -9.28 7.76
C ARG A 78 -16.48 -8.87 9.17
N SER A 79 -15.30 -9.25 9.65
CA SER A 79 -14.74 -8.76 10.90
C SER A 79 -13.70 -7.67 10.64
N ARG A 80 -13.51 -6.78 11.63
CA ARG A 80 -12.42 -5.80 11.57
C ARG A 80 -11.04 -6.48 11.52
N ASN A 81 -10.91 -7.66 12.12
CA ASN A 81 -9.65 -8.40 12.20
C ASN A 81 -9.16 -8.90 10.82
N ASP A 82 -10.03 -9.46 9.98
CA ASP A 82 -9.65 -9.88 8.64
C ASP A 82 -9.51 -8.69 7.69
N GLN A 83 -10.33 -7.65 7.87
CA GLN A 83 -10.25 -6.42 7.10
C GLN A 83 -8.89 -5.72 7.27
N VAL A 84 -8.48 -5.43 8.51
CA VAL A 84 -7.21 -4.70 8.76
C VAL A 84 -5.98 -5.47 8.26
N VAL A 85 -5.98 -6.80 8.36
CA VAL A 85 -4.90 -7.65 7.84
C VAL A 85 -4.89 -7.66 6.32
N THR A 86 -6.06 -7.64 5.68
CA THR A 86 -6.19 -7.53 4.23
C THR A 86 -5.62 -6.19 3.75
N ASP A 87 -6.01 -5.10 4.39
CA ASP A 87 -5.53 -3.76 4.02
C ASP A 87 -4.02 -3.65 4.19
N MET A 88 -3.49 -4.14 5.31
CA MET A 88 -2.05 -4.15 5.56
C MET A 88 -1.30 -4.93 4.47
N LYS A 89 -1.80 -6.10 4.06
CA LYS A 89 -1.17 -6.90 2.99
C LYS A 89 -1.24 -6.21 1.64
N LEU A 90 -2.36 -5.57 1.30
CA LEU A 90 -2.50 -4.78 0.07
C LEU A 90 -1.53 -3.60 0.07
N TRP A 91 -1.45 -2.87 1.18
CA TRP A 91 -0.54 -1.73 1.34
C TRP A 91 0.92 -2.19 1.21
N MET A 92 1.29 -3.29 1.89
CA MET A 92 2.62 -3.87 1.81
C MET A 92 2.95 -4.30 0.39
N LYS A 93 2.01 -4.93 -0.34
CA LYS A 93 2.24 -5.37 -1.72
C LYS A 93 2.61 -4.21 -2.63
N THR A 94 1.89 -3.08 -2.53
CA THR A 94 2.18 -1.87 -3.31
C THR A 94 3.55 -1.29 -2.93
N ASN A 95 3.83 -1.18 -1.63
CA ASN A 95 5.09 -0.58 -1.16
C ASN A 95 6.31 -1.47 -1.42
N LEU A 96 6.18 -2.79 -1.37
CA LEU A 96 7.24 -3.73 -1.72
C LEU A 96 7.64 -3.61 -3.20
N ALA A 97 6.69 -3.32 -4.09
CA ALA A 97 7.01 -3.09 -5.50
C ALA A 97 7.85 -1.81 -5.68
N VAL A 98 7.54 -0.74 -4.95
CA VAL A 98 8.31 0.51 -4.94
C VAL A 98 9.71 0.28 -4.39
N LEU A 99 9.82 -0.39 -3.24
CA LEU A 99 11.10 -0.72 -2.61
C LEU A 99 11.97 -1.58 -3.51
N ARG A 100 11.40 -2.60 -4.16
CA ARG A 100 12.12 -3.45 -5.11
C ARG A 100 12.74 -2.61 -6.22
N LYS A 101 11.97 -1.70 -6.82
CA LYS A 101 12.48 -0.82 -7.88
C LYS A 101 13.63 0.06 -7.40
N ALA A 102 13.51 0.66 -6.21
CA ALA A 102 14.56 1.49 -5.63
C ALA A 102 15.85 0.68 -5.36
N VAL A 103 15.72 -0.56 -4.86
CA VAL A 103 16.87 -1.46 -4.65
C VAL A 103 17.51 -1.84 -5.98
N GLU A 104 16.71 -2.18 -7.00
CA GLU A 104 17.21 -2.46 -8.34
C GLU A 104 17.97 -1.25 -8.91
N GLU A 105 17.42 -0.05 -8.81
CA GLU A 105 18.07 1.19 -9.26
C GLU A 105 19.40 1.43 -8.53
N LEU A 106 19.44 1.21 -7.22
CA LEU A 106 20.68 1.31 -6.44
C LEU A 106 21.73 0.31 -6.93
N ILE A 107 21.35 -0.95 -7.16
CA ILE A 107 22.24 -1.97 -7.72
C ILE A 107 22.79 -1.52 -9.08
N HIS A 108 21.94 -0.99 -9.97
CA HIS A 108 22.37 -0.50 -11.28
C HIS A 108 23.38 0.66 -11.16
N VAL A 109 23.16 1.60 -10.22
CA VAL A 109 24.09 2.70 -9.98
C VAL A 109 25.43 2.19 -9.46
N ILE A 110 25.42 1.25 -8.51
CA ILE A 110 26.62 0.61 -7.98
C ILE A 110 27.40 -0.09 -9.08
N VAL A 111 26.74 -0.92 -9.89
CA VAL A 111 27.37 -1.67 -11.00
C VAL A 111 27.94 -0.72 -12.05
N LYS A 112 27.19 0.32 -12.44
CA LYS A 112 27.65 1.32 -13.40
C LYS A 112 28.90 2.04 -12.90
N ARG A 113 28.91 2.45 -11.63
CA ARG A 113 30.05 3.11 -11.02
C ARG A 113 31.27 2.19 -10.92
N ALA A 114 31.06 0.94 -10.50
CA ALA A 114 32.10 -0.08 -10.45
C ALA A 114 32.74 -0.31 -11.83
N LEU A 115 31.96 -0.30 -12.90
CA LEU A 115 32.50 -0.43 -14.27
C LEU A 115 33.30 0.81 -14.69
N GLN A 116 32.80 2.02 -14.41
CA GLN A 116 33.47 3.27 -14.76
C GLN A 116 34.81 3.48 -14.03
N GLU A 117 34.91 2.98 -12.79
CA GLU A 117 36.05 3.18 -11.91
C GLU A 117 36.89 1.89 -11.75
N ILE A 118 36.84 0.97 -12.74
CA ILE A 118 37.41 -0.39 -12.63
C ILE A 118 38.91 -0.44 -12.29
N ASP A 119 39.68 0.53 -12.76
CA ASP A 119 41.14 0.59 -12.57
C ASP A 119 41.57 1.34 -11.30
N VAL A 120 40.63 1.87 -10.51
CA VAL A 120 40.94 2.51 -9.24
C VAL A 120 41.30 1.45 -8.19
N ILE A 121 42.44 1.63 -7.53
CA ILE A 121 42.93 0.77 -6.45
C ILE A 121 42.80 1.51 -5.12
N MET A 122 42.40 0.78 -4.08
CA MET A 122 42.34 1.26 -2.70
C MET A 122 42.94 0.23 -1.73
N PRO A 123 43.29 0.59 -0.49
CA PRO A 123 43.59 -0.38 0.56
C PRO A 123 42.33 -1.17 0.94
N GLY A 124 42.40 -2.50 0.97
CA GLY A 124 41.43 -3.34 1.64
C GLY A 124 41.69 -3.37 3.14
N TYR A 125 40.64 -3.54 3.95
CA TYR A 125 40.73 -3.44 5.41
C TYR A 125 40.27 -4.73 6.10
N THR A 126 40.99 -5.11 7.16
CA THR A 126 40.59 -6.14 8.13
C THR A 126 40.86 -5.61 9.53
N HIS A 127 39.90 -5.72 10.46
CA HIS A 127 39.99 -5.06 11.78
C HIS A 127 40.28 -3.54 11.67
N LEU A 128 39.76 -2.89 10.62
CA LEU A 128 40.03 -1.49 10.26
C LEU A 128 41.52 -1.15 10.02
N GLN A 129 42.36 -2.17 9.84
CA GLN A 129 43.78 -2.00 9.45
C GLN A 129 43.96 -2.35 7.98
N ARG A 130 44.89 -1.65 7.31
CA ARG A 130 45.23 -1.90 5.90
C ARG A 130 45.82 -3.30 5.75
N ALA A 131 45.21 -4.11 4.90
CA ALA A 131 45.60 -5.50 4.69
C ALA A 131 46.30 -5.70 3.34
N GLN A 132 45.57 -5.53 2.24
CA GLN A 132 46.08 -5.74 0.88
C GLN A 132 45.43 -4.75 -0.11
N PRO A 133 46.09 -4.39 -1.22
CA PRO A 133 45.47 -3.60 -2.28
C PRO A 133 44.27 -4.34 -2.88
N VAL A 134 43.16 -3.64 -3.09
CA VAL A 134 41.96 -4.15 -3.78
C VAL A 134 41.49 -3.13 -4.81
N ARG A 135 40.76 -3.58 -5.83
CA ARG A 135 40.05 -2.66 -6.72
C ARG A 135 38.89 -2.01 -5.96
N TRP A 136 38.71 -0.71 -6.11
CA TRP A 136 37.55 0.01 -5.58
C TRP A 136 36.23 -0.60 -6.10
N SER A 137 36.20 -1.02 -7.35
CA SER A 137 35.04 -1.71 -7.94
C SER A 137 34.75 -3.07 -7.29
N HIS A 138 35.76 -3.75 -6.76
CA HIS A 138 35.53 -4.97 -5.97
C HIS A 138 34.89 -4.65 -4.62
N TYR A 139 35.21 -3.50 -4.01
CA TYR A 139 34.53 -3.02 -2.80
C TYR A 139 33.07 -2.66 -3.08
N LEU A 140 32.78 -2.00 -4.20
CA LEU A 140 31.41 -1.64 -4.58
C LEU A 140 30.50 -2.85 -4.84
N LEU A 141 31.05 -3.96 -5.34
CA LEU A 141 30.29 -5.17 -5.69
C LEU A 141 30.23 -6.22 -4.57
N ARG A 142 30.80 -5.90 -3.40
CA ARG A 142 30.83 -6.78 -2.23
C ARG A 142 29.65 -6.52 -1.30
#